data_AF-A0A8J5N6A1-F1
#
_entry.id   AF-A0A8J5N6A1-F1
#
_cell.length_a   1.000
_cell.length_b   1.000
_cell.length_c   1.000
_cell.angle_alpha   90.00
_cell.angle_beta   90.00
_cell.angle_gamma   90.00
#
_symmetry.space_group_name_H-M   'P 1'
#
loop_
_entity.id
_entity.type
_entity.pdbx_description
1 polymer ?
#
loop_
_entity_poly.entity_id
_entity_poly.type
_entity_poly.pdbx_seq_one_letter_code
_entity_poly.pdbx_strand_id
1 'polypeptide(L)'
;DITHFISDPDCINEGSVWRTHSRPRSWPLRHTVALVPGLLGTQSSSFLASWAHSRPRYSILKVITMSGSRKFFVIGNWKMNVNKTHIDNIVKFLTAASLNFNTEAVVGCPSCYLSYARHHLPSEIGVAAQNCYKVPSGNFSGEISPAMIQDCGCEWVILGHPERRAIFNEPDELISEKVVACVCERKEDRDSNRTEEVLFRQMESLAASISDWSRVVVAFEALWASGTGILATPAQVQEVLAKLRYWLRHNVSQEVANSTRIIYAGSVSSATCLELAKLKDLDGFLVSSAALNPDFVDIINSSRMSSSWLWEKHQHLQHTTALISNLRLRHVNKISNLDSYSPSRTI
;
A
#
# COMPACT_ATOMS: atom_id res chain seq x y z
N ASP A 1 23.69 -4.29 31.19
CA ASP A 1 24.45 -5.42 30.65
C ASP A 1 23.81 -6.75 31.00
N ILE A 2 23.11 -7.35 30.04
CA ILE A 2 22.67 -8.75 30.11
C ILE A 2 23.79 -9.57 29.46
N THR A 3 24.83 -9.81 30.24
CA THR A 3 25.87 -10.79 29.94
C THR A 3 26.09 -11.57 31.22
N HIS A 4 25.38 -12.70 31.33
CA HIS A 4 25.74 -13.92 32.06
C HIS A 4 24.47 -14.71 32.35
N PHE A 5 24.02 -15.50 31.39
CA PHE A 5 23.33 -16.77 31.65
C PHE A 5 23.44 -17.63 30.40
N ILE A 6 23.58 -18.94 30.62
CA ILE A 6 23.78 -20.03 29.66
C ILE A 6 25.26 -20.39 29.44
N SER A 7 25.76 -21.21 30.36
CA SER A 7 26.79 -22.21 30.07
C SER A 7 26.38 -23.50 30.76
N ASP A 8 25.61 -24.34 30.05
CA ASP A 8 25.43 -25.75 30.39
C ASP A 8 25.26 -26.56 29.08
N PRO A 9 26.24 -27.37 28.65
CA PRO A 9 26.22 -28.05 27.34
C PRO A 9 25.48 -29.39 27.29
N ASP A 10 24.90 -29.92 28.37
CA ASP A 10 24.50 -31.35 28.43
C ASP A 10 23.00 -31.66 28.32
N CYS A 11 22.19 -30.82 27.66
CA CYS A 11 20.75 -31.07 27.53
C CYS A 11 20.22 -31.15 26.09
N ILE A 12 20.87 -31.89 25.19
CA ILE A 12 20.18 -32.41 23.97
C ILE A 12 20.70 -33.81 23.63
N ASN A 13 20.08 -34.83 24.20
CA ASN A 13 20.00 -36.16 23.59
C ASN A 13 18.75 -36.86 24.13
N GLU A 14 17.72 -36.97 23.30
CA GLU A 14 17.08 -38.24 22.93
C GLU A 14 15.77 -37.96 22.19
N GLY A 15 15.67 -38.55 20.99
CA GLY A 15 14.47 -38.55 20.20
C GLY A 15 13.35 -39.32 20.90
N SER A 16 12.15 -38.75 20.89
CA SER A 16 10.94 -39.54 21.11
C SER A 16 9.80 -39.00 20.23
N VAL A 17 9.41 -39.89 19.33
CA VAL A 17 8.21 -39.87 18.50
C VAL A 17 6.99 -39.72 19.39
N TRP A 18 6.19 -38.65 19.20
CA TRP A 18 4.87 -38.57 19.83
C TRP A 18 3.77 -38.85 18.82
N ARG A 19 3.25 -40.07 18.92
CA ARG A 19 2.05 -40.56 18.23
C ARG A 19 0.82 -39.78 18.68
N THR A 20 -0.07 -39.57 17.72
CA THR A 20 -1.45 -39.12 17.90
C THR A 20 -2.23 -40.07 18.83
N HIS A 21 -2.98 -39.53 19.78
CA HIS A 21 -4.09 -40.21 20.43
C HIS A 21 -5.31 -39.28 20.49
N SER A 22 -6.44 -39.86 20.15
CA SER A 22 -7.74 -39.24 19.98
C SER A 22 -8.64 -39.45 21.20
N ARG A 23 -9.56 -38.49 21.38
CA ARG A 23 -10.92 -38.58 21.99
C ARG A 23 -11.06 -38.38 23.52
N PRO A 24 -12.27 -37.98 24.01
CA PRO A 24 -12.51 -36.61 24.48
C PRO A 24 -12.99 -36.55 25.95
N ARG A 25 -13.05 -35.35 26.55
CA ARG A 25 -13.76 -35.13 27.82
C ARG A 25 -14.66 -33.89 27.76
N SER A 26 -15.95 -34.19 27.78
CA SER A 26 -17.12 -33.35 28.07
C SER A 26 -17.14 -32.88 29.51
N TRP A 27 -17.54 -31.64 29.82
CA TRP A 27 -18.19 -31.20 31.08
C TRP A 27 -19.06 -29.94 30.79
N PRO A 28 -20.07 -29.60 31.65
CA PRO A 28 -21.47 -29.51 31.23
C PRO A 28 -22.08 -28.09 31.14
N LEU A 29 -23.24 -28.03 30.48
CA LEU A 29 -24.26 -26.97 30.56
C LEU A 29 -25.13 -27.11 31.83
N ARG A 30 -25.45 -25.97 32.47
CA ARG A 30 -26.71 -25.57 33.14
C ARG A 30 -26.51 -24.09 33.52
N HIS A 31 -27.35 -23.14 33.12
CA HIS A 31 -28.73 -22.97 33.54
C HIS A 31 -29.67 -22.53 32.41
N THR A 32 -30.91 -23.02 32.51
CA THR A 32 -32.11 -22.72 31.72
C THR A 32 -32.99 -21.71 32.49
N VAL A 33 -33.92 -21.05 31.75
CA VAL A 33 -35.31 -20.60 32.08
C VAL A 33 -35.53 -19.22 31.41
N ALA A 34 -36.57 -18.88 30.64
CA ALA A 34 -37.77 -19.51 30.05
C ALA A 34 -38.32 -18.50 28.98
N LEU A 35 -38.74 -18.91 27.77
CA LEU A 35 -40.13 -19.07 27.26
C LEU A 35 -41.04 -17.81 27.45
N VAL A 36 -41.85 -17.24 26.53
CA VAL A 36 -42.45 -17.50 25.18
C VAL A 36 -43.59 -16.43 25.00
N PRO A 37 -44.39 -16.25 23.90
CA PRO A 37 -44.19 -16.19 22.43
C PRO A 37 -45.01 -15.04 21.74
N GLY A 38 -45.06 -15.04 20.40
CA GLY A 38 -46.16 -14.47 19.58
C GLY A 38 -45.68 -13.40 18.58
N LEU A 39 -46.15 -13.27 17.34
CA LEU A 39 -47.29 -13.86 16.62
C LEU A 39 -47.08 -13.59 15.10
N LEU A 40 -47.75 -14.39 14.27
CA LEU A 40 -47.79 -14.35 12.80
C LEU A 40 -48.31 -13.01 12.21
N GLY A 41 -47.91 -12.67 10.98
CA GLY A 41 -48.56 -11.63 10.18
C GLY A 41 -47.97 -11.44 8.78
N THR A 42 -48.56 -12.14 7.80
CA THR A 42 -48.38 -11.96 6.35
C THR A 42 -49.29 -10.89 5.76
N GLN A 43 -49.00 -10.47 4.52
CA GLN A 43 -49.77 -9.64 3.56
C GLN A 43 -49.56 -8.12 3.70
N SER A 44 -49.67 -7.26 2.68
CA SER A 44 -49.56 -7.28 1.22
C SER A 44 -49.80 -5.81 0.77
N SER A 45 -49.21 -5.36 -0.35
CA SER A 45 -49.62 -4.26 -1.26
C SER A 45 -50.56 -3.16 -0.73
N SER A 46 -50.28 -1.86 -0.91
CA SER A 46 -50.64 -1.18 -2.17
C SER A 46 -50.40 0.35 -2.08
N PHE A 47 -50.01 0.93 -3.22
CA PHE A 47 -50.38 2.26 -3.74
C PHE A 47 -49.98 3.53 -2.96
N LEU A 48 -49.10 4.33 -3.57
CA LEU A 48 -49.44 5.69 -4.00
C LEU A 48 -48.56 6.10 -5.19
N ALA A 49 -49.22 6.50 -6.27
CA ALA A 49 -48.63 6.90 -7.53
C ALA A 49 -48.42 8.42 -7.61
N SER A 50 -47.44 8.79 -8.44
CA SER A 50 -47.34 10.04 -9.21
C SER A 50 -47.01 11.33 -8.46
N TRP A 51 -45.84 11.89 -8.77
CA TRP A 51 -45.75 13.23 -9.36
C TRP A 51 -44.45 13.30 -10.19
N ALA A 52 -44.60 13.23 -11.50
CA ALA A 52 -43.53 13.33 -12.48
C ALA A 52 -43.12 14.79 -12.65
N HIS A 53 -41.84 15.10 -12.46
CA HIS A 53 -41.20 16.28 -13.04
C HIS A 53 -39.99 15.82 -13.84
N SER A 54 -40.09 16.07 -15.15
CA SER A 54 -39.12 15.78 -16.19
C SER A 54 -37.74 16.36 -15.84
N ARG A 55 -36.81 15.49 -15.44
CA ARG A 55 -35.37 15.81 -15.41
C ARG A 55 -34.72 15.26 -16.67
N PRO A 56 -33.83 16.02 -17.35
CA PRO A 56 -33.19 15.54 -18.57
C PRO A 56 -32.36 14.29 -18.26
N ARG A 57 -32.60 13.23 -19.04
CA ARG A 57 -31.78 12.02 -19.06
C ARG A 57 -30.38 12.41 -19.52
N TYR A 58 -29.48 12.68 -18.58
CA TYR A 58 -28.06 12.52 -18.85
C TYR A 58 -27.82 11.04 -19.06
N SER A 59 -27.53 10.67 -20.31
CA SER A 59 -26.92 9.39 -20.61
C SER A 59 -25.68 9.28 -19.72
N ILE A 60 -25.71 8.32 -18.79
CA ILE A 60 -24.50 7.84 -18.14
C ILE A 60 -23.72 7.19 -19.27
N LEU A 61 -22.89 7.99 -19.95
CA LEU A 61 -21.74 7.47 -20.67
C LEU A 61 -21.03 6.60 -19.65
N LYS A 62 -21.13 5.28 -19.86
CA LYS A 62 -20.20 4.30 -19.32
C LYS A 62 -18.82 4.92 -19.54
N VAL A 63 -18.24 5.49 -18.49
CA VAL A 63 -16.82 5.81 -18.49
C VAL A 63 -16.19 4.45 -18.67
N ILE A 64 -15.78 4.17 -19.90
CA ILE A 64 -14.75 3.18 -20.16
C ILE A 64 -13.59 3.73 -19.34
N THR A 65 -13.40 3.21 -18.13
CA THR A 65 -12.16 3.36 -17.39
C THR A 65 -11.11 2.76 -18.30
N MET A 66 -10.51 3.62 -19.14
CA MET A 66 -9.23 3.32 -19.74
C MET A 66 -8.35 2.89 -18.57
N SER A 67 -7.84 1.65 -18.62
CA SER A 67 -6.85 1.06 -17.70
C SER A 67 -6.11 2.16 -16.93
N GLY A 68 -6.59 2.49 -15.72
CA GLY A 68 -6.06 3.61 -14.96
C GLY A 68 -4.57 3.38 -14.73
N SER A 69 -3.74 4.40 -14.98
CA SER A 69 -2.30 4.30 -14.69
C SER A 69 -2.10 3.84 -13.25
N ARG A 70 -1.24 2.84 -13.05
CA ARG A 70 -0.91 2.31 -11.71
C ARG A 70 -0.48 3.46 -10.81
N LYS A 71 -1.14 3.63 -9.66
CA LYS A 71 -0.80 4.69 -8.70
C LYS A 71 0.63 4.48 -8.22
N PHE A 72 1.43 5.54 -8.22
CA PHE A 72 2.83 5.44 -7.79
C PHE A 72 2.87 5.08 -6.31
N PHE A 73 3.77 4.17 -5.91
CA PHE A 73 3.80 3.62 -4.56
C PHE A 73 5.19 3.73 -3.95
N VAL A 74 5.32 4.45 -2.84
CA VAL A 74 6.61 4.65 -2.16
C VAL A 74 6.52 4.12 -0.74
N ILE A 75 7.38 3.16 -0.41
CA ILE A 75 7.48 2.60 0.94
C ILE A 75 8.86 2.85 1.55
N GLY A 76 8.87 3.45 2.73
CA GLY A 76 10.08 3.68 3.51
C GLY A 76 10.29 2.57 4.55
N ASN A 77 11.09 1.55 4.26
CA ASN A 77 11.40 0.49 5.21
C ASN A 77 12.47 0.96 6.20
N TRP A 78 12.08 1.31 7.42
CA TRP A 78 13.01 1.80 8.44
C TRP A 78 13.99 0.73 8.95
N LYS A 79 13.73 -0.54 8.67
CA LYS A 79 14.45 -1.69 9.23
C LYS A 79 14.60 -1.52 10.75
N MET A 80 15.70 -1.98 11.34
CA MET A 80 15.97 -1.91 12.78
C MET A 80 16.70 -0.60 13.19
N ASN A 81 16.20 0.58 12.78
CA ASN A 81 16.95 1.85 12.95
C ASN A 81 16.23 2.97 13.73
N VAL A 82 15.00 2.77 14.20
CA VAL A 82 14.21 3.87 14.80
C VAL A 82 13.95 3.69 16.30
N ASN A 83 13.75 4.81 16.97
CA ASN A 83 13.14 4.93 18.29
C ASN A 83 12.03 6.00 18.23
N LYS A 84 11.32 6.28 19.33
CA LYS A 84 10.23 7.27 19.33
C LYS A 84 10.67 8.65 18.86
N THR A 85 11.82 9.15 19.29
CA THR A 85 12.36 10.45 18.87
C THR A 85 12.65 10.49 17.36
N HIS A 86 13.20 9.41 16.79
CA HIS A 86 13.36 9.31 15.34
C HIS A 86 12.02 9.34 14.62
N ILE A 87 11.01 8.61 15.12
CA ILE A 87 9.66 8.59 14.55
C ILE A 87 9.02 9.98 14.61
N ASP A 88 9.12 10.69 15.74
CA ASP A 88 8.57 12.05 15.89
C ASP A 88 9.20 13.03 14.90
N ASN A 89 10.50 12.91 14.65
CA ASN A 89 11.19 13.71 13.64
C ASN A 89 10.71 13.37 12.22
N ILE A 90 10.46 12.10 11.93
CA ILE A 90 9.90 11.65 10.65
C ILE A 90 8.50 12.20 10.45
N VAL A 91 7.64 12.08 11.46
CA VAL A 91 6.29 12.68 11.47
C VAL A 91 6.37 14.18 11.22
N LYS A 92 7.30 14.89 11.86
CA LYS A 92 7.47 16.34 11.71
C LYS A 92 7.77 16.74 10.26
N PHE A 93 8.75 16.13 9.61
CA PHE A 93 9.08 16.53 8.23
C PHE A 93 8.01 16.07 7.22
N LEU A 94 7.36 14.92 7.45
CA LEU A 94 6.27 14.46 6.58
C LEU A 94 5.03 15.36 6.69
N THR A 95 4.72 15.86 7.89
CA THR A 95 3.60 16.77 8.12
C THR A 95 3.88 18.19 7.60
N ALA A 96 5.14 18.63 7.62
CA ALA A 96 5.54 19.94 7.10
C ALA A 96 5.57 20.00 5.56
N ALA A 97 5.62 18.85 4.89
CA ALA A 97 5.76 18.76 3.44
C ALA A 97 4.40 18.73 2.71
N SER A 98 4.39 19.23 1.47
CA SER A 98 3.30 18.93 0.52
C SER A 98 3.60 17.64 -0.21
N LEU A 99 2.91 16.57 0.15
CA LEU A 99 3.05 15.26 -0.48
C LEU A 99 2.18 15.15 -1.74
N ASN A 100 2.70 14.50 -2.77
CA ASN A 100 1.99 14.25 -4.01
C ASN A 100 0.82 13.28 -3.75
N PHE A 101 -0.41 13.77 -3.85
CA PHE A 101 -1.63 12.99 -3.62
C PHE A 101 -1.79 11.80 -4.60
N ASN A 102 -1.11 11.84 -5.75
CA ASN A 102 -1.09 10.75 -6.72
C ASN A 102 -0.04 9.66 -6.40
N THR A 103 0.73 9.85 -5.33
CA THR A 103 1.60 8.82 -4.76
C THR A 103 0.92 8.25 -3.51
N GLU A 104 0.92 6.93 -3.38
CA GLU A 104 0.60 6.25 -2.12
C GLU A 104 1.90 6.06 -1.34
N ALA A 105 1.96 6.65 -0.14
CA ALA A 105 3.14 6.63 0.72
C ALA A 105 2.90 5.72 1.92
N VAL A 106 3.87 4.84 2.21
CA VAL A 106 3.83 3.88 3.33
C VAL A 106 5.16 3.90 4.08
N VAL A 107 5.16 3.63 5.38
CA VAL A 107 6.39 3.41 6.16
C VAL A 107 6.41 2.03 6.80
N GLY A 108 7.50 1.29 6.63
CA GLY A 108 7.76 0.01 7.26
C GLY A 108 8.39 0.20 8.64
N CYS A 109 7.65 -0.13 9.70
CA CYS A 109 8.01 0.16 11.09
C CYS A 109 8.39 -1.11 11.87
N PRO A 110 9.42 -1.08 12.74
CA PRO A 110 9.65 -2.16 13.71
C PRO A 110 8.41 -2.46 14.55
N SER A 111 8.16 -3.74 14.81
CA SER A 111 6.93 -4.21 15.45
C SER A 111 6.63 -3.54 16.79
N CYS A 112 7.66 -3.29 17.61
CA CYS A 112 7.53 -2.63 18.91
C CYS A 112 7.08 -1.16 18.85
N TYR A 113 7.09 -0.54 17.66
CA TYR A 113 6.65 0.84 17.44
C TYR A 113 5.44 0.96 16.50
N LEU A 114 4.83 -0.13 16.04
CA LEU A 114 3.74 -0.10 15.05
C LEU A 114 2.57 0.79 15.48
N SER A 115 2.01 0.52 16.65
CA SER A 115 0.93 1.32 17.21
C SER A 115 1.36 2.78 17.40
N TYR A 116 2.57 3.03 17.92
CA TYR A 116 3.08 4.40 18.10
C TYR A 116 3.14 5.17 16.76
N ALA A 117 3.73 4.55 15.73
CA ALA A 117 3.84 5.16 14.40
C ALA A 117 2.46 5.45 13.80
N ARG A 118 1.53 4.48 13.86
CA ARG A 118 0.17 4.68 13.31
C ARG A 118 -0.57 5.83 13.99
N HIS A 119 -0.46 5.98 15.31
CA HIS A 119 -1.13 7.05 16.05
C HIS A 119 -0.56 8.45 15.76
N HIS A 120 0.72 8.56 15.42
CA HIS A 120 1.39 9.87 15.24
C HIS A 120 1.53 10.28 13.77
N LEU A 121 1.51 9.33 12.83
CA LEU A 121 1.58 9.62 11.39
C LEU A 121 0.24 10.09 10.84
N PRO A 122 0.25 11.06 9.89
CA PRO A 122 -0.94 11.44 9.14
C PRO A 122 -1.67 10.23 8.55
N SER A 123 -3.01 10.27 8.54
CA SER A 123 -3.84 9.16 8.05
C SER A 123 -3.59 8.80 6.58
N GLU A 124 -3.09 9.76 5.80
CA GLU A 124 -2.75 9.62 4.38
C GLU A 124 -1.49 8.78 4.15
N ILE A 125 -0.67 8.60 5.19
CA ILE A 125 0.56 7.80 5.14
C ILE A 125 0.25 6.45 5.75
N GLY A 126 0.35 5.38 4.95
CA GLY A 126 0.18 4.01 5.42
C GLY A 126 1.29 3.59 6.39
N VAL A 127 1.00 2.65 7.28
CA VAL A 127 1.98 2.01 8.15
C VAL A 127 2.00 0.53 7.86
N ALA A 128 3.21 -0.01 7.66
CA ALA A 128 3.47 -1.40 7.38
C ALA A 128 4.26 -2.06 8.51
N ALA A 129 3.89 -3.28 8.88
CA ALA A 129 4.80 -4.17 9.60
C ALA A 129 5.94 -4.64 8.69
N GLN A 130 7.12 -4.91 9.27
CA GLN A 130 8.29 -5.37 8.51
C GLN A 130 8.37 -6.90 8.33
N ASN A 131 7.49 -7.65 9.01
CA ASN A 131 7.25 -9.08 8.83
C ASN A 131 5.94 -9.45 9.54
N CYS A 132 5.37 -10.62 9.22
CA CYS A 132 4.34 -11.26 10.03
C CYS A 132 4.37 -12.78 9.81
N TYR A 133 3.58 -13.51 10.60
CA TYR A 133 3.41 -14.94 10.46
C TYR A 133 2.16 -15.31 9.67
N LYS A 134 2.11 -16.55 9.17
CA LYS A 134 1.09 -17.01 8.21
C LYS A 134 -0.29 -17.31 8.81
N VAL A 135 -0.41 -17.37 10.13
CA VAL A 135 -1.68 -17.66 10.83
C VAL A 135 -2.14 -16.48 11.68
N PRO A 136 -3.46 -16.31 11.89
CA PRO A 136 -3.98 -15.18 12.67
C PRO A 136 -3.64 -15.24 14.16
N SER A 137 -3.43 -16.42 14.73
CA SER A 137 -3.00 -16.61 16.13
C SER A 137 -2.46 -18.03 16.35
N GLY A 138 -1.73 -18.25 17.45
CA GLY A 138 -1.24 -19.57 17.86
C GLY A 138 -0.03 -19.49 18.78
N ASN A 139 0.57 -20.64 19.07
CA ASN A 139 1.72 -20.77 19.97
C ASN A 139 3.04 -20.50 19.23
N PHE A 140 3.25 -19.23 18.83
CA PHE A 140 4.42 -18.79 18.06
C PHE A 140 5.11 -17.61 18.78
N SER A 141 5.78 -17.90 19.89
CA SER A 141 6.44 -16.87 20.72
C SER A 141 7.42 -16.02 19.89
N GLY A 142 7.24 -14.69 19.94
CA GLY A 142 8.06 -13.72 19.21
C GLY A 142 7.48 -13.29 17.86
N GLU A 143 6.52 -14.04 17.30
CA GLU A 143 5.85 -13.69 16.04
C GLU A 143 4.69 -12.72 16.25
N ILE A 144 4.35 -11.97 15.20
CA ILE A 144 3.12 -11.18 15.11
C ILE A 144 2.26 -11.65 13.94
N SER A 145 0.94 -11.51 14.04
CA SER A 145 0.01 -11.95 13.00
C SER A 145 -0.59 -10.79 12.19
N PRO A 146 -1.15 -11.06 11.00
CA PRO A 146 -1.93 -10.06 10.26
C PRO A 146 -3.07 -9.46 11.09
N ALA A 147 -3.71 -10.25 11.95
CA ALA A 147 -4.78 -9.78 12.83
C ALA A 147 -4.27 -8.74 13.86
N MET A 148 -3.07 -8.95 14.43
CA MET A 148 -2.45 -7.99 15.35
C MET A 148 -2.04 -6.68 14.64
N ILE A 149 -1.60 -6.77 13.38
CA ILE A 149 -1.24 -5.62 12.56
C ILE A 149 -2.49 -4.77 12.27
N GLN A 150 -3.59 -5.42 11.90
CA GLN A 150 -4.89 -4.77 11.68
C GLN A 150 -5.43 -4.14 12.98
N ASP A 151 -5.29 -4.82 14.12
CA ASP A 151 -5.69 -4.27 15.43
C ASP A 151 -4.91 -2.99 15.80
N CYS A 152 -3.65 -2.88 15.37
CA CYS A 152 -2.87 -1.65 15.48
C CYS A 152 -3.30 -0.54 14.50
N GLY A 153 -4.31 -0.76 13.65
CA GLY A 153 -4.74 0.16 12.60
C GLY A 153 -3.81 0.22 11.38
N CYS A 154 -2.94 -0.77 11.21
CA CYS A 154 -2.01 -0.86 10.09
C CYS A 154 -2.56 -1.76 8.97
N GLU A 155 -2.33 -1.39 7.72
CA GLU A 155 -2.94 -2.06 6.55
C GLU A 155 -1.91 -2.78 5.66
N TRP A 156 -0.63 -2.59 5.94
CA TRP A 156 0.47 -3.08 5.10
C TRP A 156 1.41 -4.01 5.87
N VAL A 157 2.09 -4.88 5.14
CA VAL A 157 3.20 -5.69 5.65
C VAL A 157 4.24 -5.87 4.54
N ILE A 158 5.52 -5.88 4.89
CA ILE A 158 6.62 -6.23 4.01
C ILE A 158 6.99 -7.69 4.28
N LEU A 159 7.03 -8.54 3.26
CA LEU A 159 7.35 -9.95 3.40
C LEU A 159 8.37 -10.40 2.34
N GLY A 160 9.11 -11.46 2.69
CA GLY A 160 10.19 -11.96 1.84
C GLY A 160 11.32 -10.97 1.61
N HIS A 161 11.48 -9.97 2.49
CA HIS A 161 12.60 -9.04 2.43
C HIS A 161 13.93 -9.83 2.40
N PRO A 162 14.92 -9.45 1.59
CA PRO A 162 16.13 -10.26 1.42
C PRO A 162 16.89 -10.55 2.72
N GLU A 163 16.86 -9.65 3.70
CA GLU A 163 17.40 -9.92 5.05
C GLU A 163 16.70 -11.10 5.74
N ARG A 164 15.38 -11.26 5.58
CA ARG A 164 14.63 -12.41 6.12
C ARG A 164 15.03 -13.70 5.41
N ARG A 165 15.21 -13.64 4.10
CA ARG A 165 15.63 -14.79 3.28
C ARG A 165 17.07 -15.22 3.60
N ALA A 166 18.00 -14.27 3.70
CA ALA A 166 19.43 -14.56 3.82
C ALA A 166 19.92 -14.75 5.26
N ILE A 167 19.40 -13.98 6.23
CA ILE A 167 19.85 -14.03 7.63
C ILE A 167 18.97 -14.97 8.45
N PHE A 168 17.66 -14.97 8.20
CA PHE A 168 16.67 -15.75 8.96
C PHE A 168 16.20 -17.00 8.21
N ASN A 169 16.76 -17.25 7.02
CA ASN A 169 16.49 -18.42 6.19
C ASN A 169 15.00 -18.67 5.93
N GLU A 170 14.20 -17.61 5.73
CA GLU A 170 12.80 -17.77 5.34
C GLU A 170 12.74 -18.35 3.90
N PRO A 171 12.22 -19.58 3.70
CA PRO A 171 12.18 -20.21 2.39
C PRO A 171 11.03 -19.65 1.54
N ASP A 172 11.10 -19.88 0.22
CA ASP A 172 10.10 -19.37 -0.74
C ASP A 172 8.68 -19.85 -0.41
N GLU A 173 8.55 -21.08 0.09
CA GLU A 173 7.27 -21.68 0.49
C GLU A 173 6.66 -20.98 1.71
N LEU A 174 7.48 -20.55 2.67
CA LEU A 174 6.98 -19.81 3.84
C LEU A 174 6.53 -18.40 3.45
N ILE A 175 7.24 -17.77 2.52
CA ILE A 175 6.95 -16.40 2.10
C ILE A 175 5.67 -16.35 1.26
N SER A 176 5.46 -17.33 0.39
CA SER A 176 4.22 -17.43 -0.38
C SER A 176 2.99 -17.59 0.51
N GLU A 177 3.12 -18.26 1.66
CA GLU A 177 2.04 -18.35 2.66
C GLU A 177 1.72 -17.02 3.40
N LYS A 178 2.56 -15.97 3.29
CA LYS A 178 2.43 -14.71 4.05
C LYS A 178 1.90 -13.50 3.21
N VAL A 179 2.27 -13.38 1.93
CA VAL A 179 1.88 -12.38 0.88
C VAL A 179 2.02 -10.86 1.14
N VAL A 180 3.17 -10.29 0.72
CA VAL A 180 3.48 -9.04 -0.07
C VAL A 180 4.98 -9.17 -0.38
N ALA A 181 5.39 -9.20 -1.64
CA ALA A 181 6.58 -9.96 -2.00
C ALA A 181 7.77 -9.14 -2.50
N CYS A 182 8.87 -9.17 -1.73
CA CYS A 182 10.18 -8.86 -2.28
C CYS A 182 10.72 -10.07 -3.06
N VAL A 183 11.09 -9.83 -4.32
CA VAL A 183 11.86 -10.74 -5.17
C VAL A 183 13.23 -10.17 -5.42
N CYS A 184 14.25 -11.01 -5.44
CA CYS A 184 15.63 -10.57 -5.51
C CYS A 184 16.54 -11.56 -6.22
N GLU A 185 17.58 -11.06 -6.87
CA GLU A 185 18.71 -11.83 -7.39
C GLU A 185 20.01 -11.43 -6.69
N ARG A 186 20.93 -12.38 -6.54
CA ARG A 186 22.28 -12.11 -6.03
C ARG A 186 23.24 -11.74 -7.15
N LYS A 187 24.44 -11.29 -6.77
CA LYS A 187 25.50 -11.00 -7.75
C LYS A 187 25.82 -12.23 -8.60
N GLU A 188 25.92 -13.39 -7.98
CA GLU A 188 26.28 -14.66 -8.65
C GLU A 188 25.20 -15.07 -9.65
N ASP A 189 23.94 -14.81 -9.34
CA ASP A 189 22.82 -15.08 -10.24
C ASP A 189 22.89 -14.19 -11.48
N ARG A 190 23.23 -12.92 -11.30
CA ARG A 190 23.39 -11.98 -12.41
C ARG A 190 24.62 -12.29 -13.26
N ASP A 191 25.77 -12.50 -12.62
CA ASP A 191 27.04 -12.82 -13.31
C ASP A 191 26.95 -14.15 -14.07
N SER A 192 26.09 -15.07 -13.62
CA SER A 192 25.82 -16.35 -14.30
C SER A 192 24.63 -16.32 -15.26
N ASN A 193 24.07 -15.15 -15.59
CA ASN A 193 22.89 -14.98 -16.45
C ASN A 193 21.62 -15.74 -15.99
N ARG A 194 21.47 -15.98 -14.68
CA ARG A 194 20.31 -16.66 -14.06
C ARG A 194 19.30 -15.70 -13.42
N THR A 195 19.41 -14.40 -13.63
CA THR A 195 18.45 -13.41 -13.08
C THR A 195 17.01 -13.78 -13.41
N GLU A 196 16.72 -14.16 -14.65
CA GLU A 196 15.36 -14.53 -15.06
C GLU A 196 14.86 -15.80 -14.36
N GLU A 197 15.69 -16.85 -14.37
CA GLU A 197 15.39 -18.12 -13.69
C GLU A 197 15.05 -17.91 -12.20
N VAL A 198 15.90 -17.17 -11.48
CA VAL A 198 15.75 -16.95 -10.04
C VAL A 198 14.50 -16.12 -9.74
N LEU A 199 14.26 -15.05 -10.48
CA LEU A 199 13.10 -14.19 -10.26
C LEU A 199 11.80 -14.90 -10.64
N PHE A 200 11.78 -15.66 -11.73
CA PHE A 200 10.57 -16.37 -12.18
C PHE A 200 10.20 -17.49 -11.21
N ARG A 201 11.18 -18.22 -10.67
CA ARG A 201 10.96 -19.22 -9.61
C ARG A 201 10.33 -18.60 -8.36
N GLN A 202 10.81 -17.43 -7.93
CA GLN A 202 10.23 -16.70 -6.80
C GLN A 202 8.81 -16.22 -7.12
N MET A 203 8.58 -15.67 -8.32
CA MET A 203 7.26 -15.23 -8.78
C MET A 203 6.26 -16.38 -8.88
N GLU A 204 6.68 -17.56 -9.33
CA GLU A 204 5.87 -18.77 -9.39
C GLU A 204 5.40 -19.22 -8.01
N SER A 205 6.33 -19.30 -7.04
CA SER A 205 6.00 -19.62 -5.66
C SER A 205 4.97 -18.65 -5.07
N LEU A 206 5.15 -17.34 -5.32
CA LEU A 206 4.22 -16.31 -4.86
C LEU A 206 2.84 -16.46 -5.51
N ALA A 207 2.79 -16.63 -6.83
CA ALA A 207 1.55 -16.74 -7.57
C ALA A 207 0.71 -17.96 -7.15
N ALA A 208 1.36 -19.05 -6.74
CA ALA A 208 0.67 -20.24 -6.23
C ALA A 208 -0.17 -19.97 -4.98
N SER A 209 0.15 -18.93 -4.21
CA SER A 209 -0.55 -18.58 -2.96
C SER A 209 -1.38 -17.29 -3.03
N ILE A 210 -1.24 -16.51 -4.11
CA ILE A 210 -1.98 -15.25 -4.29
C ILE A 210 -3.27 -15.50 -5.07
N SER A 211 -4.40 -15.40 -4.38
CA SER A 211 -5.73 -15.43 -5.00
C SER A 211 -6.19 -14.05 -5.50
N ASP A 212 -5.65 -12.97 -4.94
CA ASP A 212 -6.06 -11.60 -5.22
C ASP A 212 -4.85 -10.66 -5.29
N TRP A 213 -4.43 -10.36 -6.52
CA TRP A 213 -3.30 -9.48 -6.81
C TRP A 213 -3.59 -7.99 -6.58
N SER A 214 -4.86 -7.59 -6.38
CA SER A 214 -5.21 -6.18 -6.14
C SER A 214 -4.62 -5.64 -4.84
N ARG A 215 -4.30 -6.55 -3.90
CA ARG A 215 -3.70 -6.26 -2.60
C ARG A 215 -2.18 -6.51 -2.54
N VAL A 216 -1.55 -6.72 -3.70
CA VAL A 216 -0.12 -7.05 -3.79
C VAL A 216 0.66 -5.95 -4.49
N VAL A 217 1.82 -5.64 -3.94
CA VAL A 217 2.89 -4.88 -4.59
C VAL A 217 4.10 -5.79 -4.68
N VAL A 218 4.71 -5.87 -5.86
CA VAL A 218 5.94 -6.64 -6.07
C VAL A 218 7.13 -5.71 -5.94
N ALA A 219 8.04 -5.98 -5.02
CA ALA A 219 9.27 -5.22 -4.85
C ALA A 219 10.45 -5.99 -5.41
N PHE A 220 11.16 -5.40 -6.39
CA PHE A 220 12.36 -5.99 -6.96
C PHE A 220 13.62 -5.40 -6.31
N GLU A 221 14.44 -6.24 -5.68
CA GLU A 221 15.72 -5.85 -5.07
C GLU A 221 16.91 -6.52 -5.74
N ALA A 222 17.75 -5.72 -6.39
CA ALA A 222 19.05 -6.13 -6.92
C ALA A 222 20.09 -6.13 -5.80
N LEU A 223 20.35 -7.28 -5.15
CA LEU A 223 21.18 -7.34 -3.94
C LEU A 223 22.62 -6.89 -4.16
N TRP A 224 23.13 -7.04 -5.37
CA TRP A 224 24.48 -6.60 -5.75
C TRP A 224 24.63 -5.06 -5.82
N ALA A 225 23.51 -4.32 -5.87
CA ALA A 225 23.48 -2.85 -5.88
C ALA A 225 22.95 -2.22 -4.57
N SER A 226 22.49 -3.05 -3.62
CA SER A 226 21.92 -2.61 -2.35
C SER A 226 23.01 -2.54 -1.28
N GLY A 227 23.35 -1.34 -0.80
CA GLY A 227 24.34 -1.13 0.26
C GLY A 227 25.82 -1.39 -0.13
N THR A 228 26.11 -1.66 -1.40
CA THR A 228 27.47 -1.98 -1.91
C THR A 228 28.20 -0.76 -2.50
N GLY A 229 27.51 0.39 -2.66
CA GLY A 229 28.03 1.55 -3.38
C GLY A 229 27.99 1.41 -4.91
N ILE A 230 27.64 0.24 -5.43
CA ILE A 230 27.39 0.01 -6.84
C ILE A 230 25.94 0.38 -7.13
N LEU A 231 25.73 1.25 -8.12
CA LEU A 231 24.38 1.66 -8.54
C LEU A 231 23.96 0.85 -9.76
N ALA A 232 22.79 0.22 -9.68
CA ALA A 232 22.13 -0.33 -10.86
C ALA A 232 21.74 0.82 -11.79
N THR A 233 22.05 0.68 -13.08
CA THR A 233 21.67 1.70 -14.06
C THR A 233 20.16 1.66 -14.33
N PRO A 234 19.54 2.77 -14.75
CA PRO A 234 18.11 2.82 -15.07
C PRO A 234 17.70 1.77 -16.12
N ALA A 235 18.58 1.51 -17.09
CA ALA A 235 18.38 0.47 -18.09
C ALA A 235 18.34 -0.94 -17.48
N GLN A 236 19.23 -1.25 -16.53
CA GLN A 236 19.25 -2.54 -15.83
C GLN A 236 18.01 -2.73 -14.96
N VAL A 237 17.53 -1.67 -14.30
CA VAL A 237 16.29 -1.70 -13.51
C VAL A 237 15.10 -1.94 -14.45
N GLN A 238 14.97 -1.17 -15.52
CA GLN A 238 13.89 -1.29 -16.50
C GLN A 238 13.85 -2.67 -17.17
N GLU A 239 15.02 -3.26 -17.48
CA GLU A 239 15.12 -4.61 -18.04
C GLU A 239 14.42 -5.64 -17.14
N VAL A 240 14.73 -5.62 -15.84
CA VAL A 240 14.16 -6.59 -14.90
C VAL A 240 12.69 -6.33 -14.64
N LEU A 241 12.28 -5.07 -14.48
CA LEU A 241 10.86 -4.72 -14.28
C LEU A 241 10.00 -5.15 -15.48
N ALA A 242 10.52 -4.99 -16.70
CA ALA A 242 9.86 -5.47 -17.91
C ALA A 242 9.73 -7.00 -17.93
N LYS A 243 10.75 -7.75 -17.50
CA LYS A 243 10.70 -9.21 -17.36
C LYS A 243 9.67 -9.67 -16.33
N LEU A 244 9.60 -9.02 -15.17
CA LEU A 244 8.59 -9.31 -14.14
C LEU A 244 7.17 -9.04 -14.65
N ARG A 245 6.97 -7.91 -15.35
CA ARG A 245 5.66 -7.59 -15.94
C ARG A 245 5.28 -8.55 -17.08
N TYR A 246 6.26 -8.96 -17.88
CA TYR A 246 6.10 -10.02 -18.89
C TYR A 246 5.66 -11.32 -18.22
N TRP A 247 6.30 -11.73 -17.13
CA TRP A 247 5.96 -12.94 -16.41
C TRP A 247 4.52 -12.92 -15.88
N LEU A 248 4.10 -11.82 -15.23
CA LEU A 248 2.73 -11.65 -14.75
C LEU A 248 1.69 -11.77 -15.87
N ARG A 249 2.00 -11.24 -17.06
CA ARG A 249 1.09 -11.27 -18.20
C ARG A 249 0.85 -12.69 -18.70
N HIS A 250 1.89 -13.51 -18.74
CA HIS A 250 1.83 -14.85 -19.33
C HIS A 250 1.41 -15.93 -18.32
N ASN A 251 1.73 -15.74 -17.03
CA ASN A 251 1.49 -16.75 -16.01
C ASN A 251 0.30 -16.43 -15.09
N VAL A 252 -0.17 -15.18 -15.06
CA VAL A 252 -1.35 -14.80 -14.26
C VAL A 252 -2.47 -14.27 -15.15
N SER A 253 -2.32 -13.06 -15.69
CA SER A 253 -3.23 -12.48 -16.68
C SER A 253 -2.73 -11.13 -17.17
N GLN A 254 -3.26 -10.67 -18.29
CA GLN A 254 -3.01 -9.33 -18.81
C GLN A 254 -3.50 -8.25 -17.84
N GLU A 255 -4.64 -8.47 -17.19
CA GLU A 255 -5.25 -7.57 -16.21
C GLU A 255 -4.38 -7.41 -14.97
N VAL A 256 -3.87 -8.53 -14.42
CA VAL A 256 -2.95 -8.51 -13.27
C VAL A 256 -1.65 -7.82 -13.62
N ALA A 257 -1.07 -8.09 -14.79
CA ALA A 257 0.17 -7.45 -15.23
C ALA A 257 0.04 -5.93 -15.41
N ASN A 258 -1.14 -5.46 -15.83
CA ASN A 258 -1.42 -4.05 -16.05
C ASN A 258 -1.73 -3.28 -14.75
N SER A 259 -2.27 -3.96 -13.73
CA SER A 259 -2.72 -3.36 -12.46
C SER A 259 -1.72 -3.53 -11.31
N THR A 260 -0.95 -4.62 -11.28
CA THR A 260 0.05 -4.87 -10.24
C THR A 260 1.16 -3.83 -10.30
N ARG A 261 1.43 -3.21 -9.16
CA ARG A 261 2.53 -2.26 -8.98
C ARG A 261 3.82 -3.05 -8.81
N ILE A 262 4.84 -2.73 -9.60
CA ILE A 262 6.19 -3.27 -9.47
C ILE A 262 7.11 -2.12 -9.08
N ILE A 263 7.68 -2.19 -7.89
CA ILE A 263 8.54 -1.14 -7.32
C ILE A 263 10.00 -1.60 -7.27
N TYR A 264 10.92 -0.64 -7.34
CA TYR A 264 12.34 -0.92 -7.18
C TYR A 264 12.77 -0.72 -5.72
N ALA A 265 13.34 -1.78 -5.15
CA ALA A 265 13.87 -1.85 -3.79
C ALA A 265 15.40 -1.80 -3.83
N GLY A 266 15.97 -0.61 -3.98
CA GLY A 266 17.41 -0.46 -4.08
C GLY A 266 17.89 0.91 -3.63
N SER A 267 19.14 1.23 -3.98
CA SER A 267 19.76 2.52 -3.66
C SER A 267 19.08 3.64 -4.46
N VAL A 268 18.08 4.28 -3.86
CA VAL A 268 17.35 5.45 -4.40
C VAL A 268 17.52 6.63 -3.45
N SER A 269 17.78 7.80 -4.02
CA SER A 269 18.00 9.07 -3.32
C SER A 269 17.19 10.19 -3.98
N SER A 270 17.10 11.34 -3.31
CA SER A 270 16.53 12.57 -3.90
C SER A 270 17.14 12.91 -5.27
N ALA A 271 18.46 12.69 -5.42
CA ALA A 271 19.18 12.96 -6.67
C ALA A 271 18.86 11.97 -7.82
N THR A 272 18.43 10.73 -7.52
CA THR A 272 18.25 9.66 -8.53
C THR A 272 16.78 9.34 -8.81
N CYS A 273 15.88 9.63 -7.86
CA CYS A 273 14.47 9.21 -7.93
C CYS A 273 13.73 9.73 -9.16
N LEU A 274 13.97 10.98 -9.60
CA LEU A 274 13.27 11.58 -10.74
C LEU A 274 13.61 10.92 -12.09
N GLU A 275 14.82 10.38 -12.22
CA GLU A 275 15.24 9.72 -13.45
C GLU A 275 14.68 8.29 -13.50
N LEU A 276 14.79 7.54 -12.40
CA LEU A 276 14.18 6.23 -12.25
C LEU A 276 12.64 6.27 -12.37
N ALA A 277 11.98 7.31 -11.85
CA ALA A 277 10.52 7.46 -11.95
C ALA A 277 9.99 7.63 -13.39
N LYS A 278 10.88 7.78 -14.39
CA LYS A 278 10.51 7.82 -15.81
C LYS A 278 10.47 6.44 -16.46
N LEU A 279 10.98 5.41 -15.79
CA LEU A 279 10.99 4.05 -16.31
C LEU A 279 9.56 3.54 -16.50
N LYS A 280 9.30 2.97 -17.68
CA LYS A 280 7.95 2.60 -18.13
C LYS A 280 7.27 1.59 -17.21
N ASP A 281 8.05 0.64 -16.70
CA ASP A 281 7.56 -0.48 -15.92
C ASP A 281 7.79 -0.30 -14.41
N LEU A 282 8.31 0.86 -13.99
CA LEU A 282 8.48 1.22 -12.58
C LEU A 282 7.24 1.94 -12.06
N ASP A 283 6.70 1.42 -10.96
CA ASP A 283 5.51 1.98 -10.31
C ASP A 283 5.81 2.56 -8.94
N GLY A 284 7.09 2.73 -8.57
CA GLY A 284 7.46 3.25 -7.27
C GLY A 284 8.77 2.71 -6.70
N PHE A 285 8.95 2.93 -5.40
CA PHE A 285 10.20 2.61 -4.69
C PHE A 285 9.98 1.98 -3.32
N LEU A 286 10.90 1.10 -2.93
CA LEU A 286 11.13 0.73 -1.54
C LEU A 286 12.50 1.25 -1.13
N VAL A 287 12.56 2.14 -0.14
CA VAL A 287 13.79 2.81 0.30
C VAL A 287 14.02 2.62 1.79
N SER A 288 15.28 2.58 2.21
CA SER A 288 15.64 2.39 3.64
C SER A 288 16.26 3.64 4.26
N SER A 289 17.55 3.90 4.04
CA SER A 289 18.25 5.04 4.66
C SER A 289 17.64 6.40 4.29
N ALA A 290 17.19 6.56 3.04
CA ALA A 290 16.50 7.77 2.60
C ALA A 290 15.16 7.98 3.32
N ALA A 291 14.49 6.92 3.78
CA ALA A 291 13.22 7.00 4.51
C ALA A 291 13.33 7.59 5.92
N LEU A 292 14.56 7.68 6.46
CA LEU A 292 14.83 8.20 7.80
C LEU A 292 15.08 9.71 7.81
N ASN A 293 15.13 10.35 6.63
CA ASN A 293 15.54 11.74 6.43
C ASN A 293 14.56 12.48 5.50
N PRO A 294 14.63 13.82 5.42
CA PRO A 294 13.74 14.62 4.55
C PRO A 294 13.76 14.23 3.06
N ASP A 295 14.84 13.62 2.56
CA ASP A 295 14.94 13.04 1.21
C ASP A 295 13.74 12.14 0.85
N PHE A 296 13.12 11.51 1.84
CA PHE A 296 11.93 10.68 1.60
C PHE A 296 10.78 11.46 0.96
N VAL A 297 10.63 12.75 1.29
CA VAL A 297 9.62 13.64 0.70
C VAL A 297 9.86 13.81 -0.81
N ASP A 298 11.12 14.03 -1.21
CA ASP A 298 11.47 14.16 -2.63
C ASP A 298 11.19 12.88 -3.40
N ILE A 299 11.45 11.72 -2.78
CA ILE A 299 11.17 10.40 -3.36
C ILE A 299 9.65 10.15 -3.48
N ILE A 300 8.85 10.52 -2.47
CA ILE A 300 7.37 10.45 -2.56
C ILE A 300 6.87 11.34 -3.70
N ASN A 301 7.48 12.51 -3.87
CA ASN A 301 7.09 13.51 -4.86
C ASN A 301 7.69 13.28 -6.25
N SER A 302 8.48 12.22 -6.45
CA SER A 302 9.20 11.99 -7.71
C SER A 302 8.30 11.54 -8.86
N SER A 303 7.08 11.08 -8.55
CA SER A 303 6.12 10.66 -9.57
C SER A 303 5.67 11.87 -10.39
N ARG A 304 5.69 11.73 -11.71
CA ARG A 304 5.23 12.80 -12.60
C ARG A 304 3.77 13.12 -12.29
N MET A 305 3.47 14.39 -12.03
CA MET A 305 2.11 14.87 -12.18
C MET A 305 1.71 14.67 -13.64
N SER A 306 0.70 13.83 -13.89
CA SER A 306 0.15 13.64 -15.23
C SER A 306 -0.13 15.00 -15.85
N SER A 307 0.25 15.21 -17.11
CA SER A 307 -0.15 16.39 -17.89
C SER A 307 -1.67 16.57 -17.90
N SER A 308 -2.44 15.48 -17.72
CA SER A 308 -3.90 15.55 -17.56
C SER A 308 -4.33 16.27 -16.28
N TRP A 309 -3.57 16.17 -15.20
CA TRP A 309 -3.88 16.87 -13.95
C TRP A 309 -3.56 18.37 -14.05
N LEU A 310 -2.44 18.73 -14.67
CA LEU A 310 -2.14 20.14 -14.95
C LEU A 310 -3.23 20.76 -15.82
N TRP A 311 -3.76 19.98 -16.78
CA TRP A 311 -4.88 20.38 -17.62
C TRP A 311 -6.21 20.46 -16.84
N GLU A 312 -6.54 19.50 -15.98
CA GLU A 312 -7.75 19.51 -15.15
C GLU A 312 -7.74 20.67 -14.14
N LYS A 313 -6.60 20.93 -13.49
CA LYS A 313 -6.47 22.07 -12.57
C LYS A 313 -6.54 23.40 -13.32
N HIS A 314 -5.94 23.48 -14.52
CA HIS A 314 -6.10 24.64 -15.39
C HIS A 314 -7.57 24.85 -15.80
N GLN A 315 -8.30 23.80 -16.17
CA GLN A 315 -9.73 23.87 -16.47
C GLN A 315 -10.56 24.29 -15.25
N HIS A 316 -10.26 23.76 -14.06
CA HIS A 316 -10.96 24.11 -12.83
C HIS A 316 -10.74 25.58 -12.44
N LEU A 317 -9.50 26.08 -12.59
CA LEU A 317 -9.17 27.49 -12.39
C LEU A 317 -9.90 28.40 -13.40
N GLN A 318 -9.97 27.99 -14.67
CA GLN A 318 -10.73 28.73 -15.69
C GLN A 318 -12.23 28.77 -15.38
N HIS A 319 -12.82 27.65 -14.94
CA HIS A 319 -14.23 27.59 -14.57
C HIS A 319 -14.54 28.47 -13.34
N THR A 320 -13.66 28.45 -12.34
CA THR A 320 -13.79 29.30 -11.13
C THR A 320 -13.69 30.79 -11.48
N THR A 321 -12.76 31.14 -12.36
CA THR A 321 -12.59 32.52 -12.84
C THR A 321 -13.81 32.99 -13.64
N ALA A 322 -14.40 32.13 -14.46
CA ALA A 322 -15.64 32.42 -15.19
C ALA A 322 -16.84 32.62 -14.24
N LEU A 323 -16.94 31.82 -13.18
CA LEU A 323 -17.97 31.94 -12.15
C LEU A 323 -17.86 33.28 -11.40
N ILE A 324 -16.65 33.65 -10.98
CA ILE A 324 -16.38 34.94 -10.33
C ILE A 324 -16.74 36.10 -11.26
N SER A 325 -16.38 36.00 -12.54
CA SER A 325 -16.67 37.03 -13.55
C SER A 325 -18.18 37.20 -13.76
N ASN A 326 -18.93 36.10 -13.85
CA ASN A 326 -20.39 36.12 -13.98
C ASN A 326 -21.08 36.68 -12.73
N LEU A 327 -20.58 36.36 -11.53
CA LEU A 327 -21.10 36.92 -10.28
C LEU A 327 -20.87 38.45 -10.23
N ARG A 328 -19.70 38.92 -10.67
CA ARG A 328 -19.41 40.36 -10.78
C ARG A 328 -20.35 41.06 -11.76
N LEU A 329 -20.58 40.49 -12.95
CA LEU A 329 -21.50 41.06 -13.93
C LEU A 329 -22.95 41.13 -13.42
N ARG A 330 -23.41 40.09 -12.74
CA ARG A 330 -24.75 40.09 -12.10
C ARG A 330 -24.85 41.15 -11.01
N HIS A 331 -23.79 41.37 -10.24
CA HIS A 331 -23.76 42.41 -9.22
C HIS A 331 -23.83 43.81 -9.83
N VAL A 332 -23.04 44.08 -10.87
CA VAL A 332 -23.06 45.35 -11.61
C VAL A 332 -24.43 45.62 -12.24
N ASN A 333 -25.03 44.61 -12.90
CA ASN A 333 -26.36 44.75 -13.50
C ASN A 333 -27.49 44.93 -12.47
N LYS A 334 -27.30 44.44 -11.24
CA LYS A 334 -28.24 44.68 -10.15
C LYS A 334 -28.15 46.12 -9.64
N ILE A 335 -26.95 46.69 -9.61
CA ILE A 335 -26.72 48.10 -9.22
C ILE A 335 -27.28 49.04 -10.29
N SER A 336 -27.00 48.79 -11.59
CA SER A 336 -27.49 49.67 -12.66
C SER A 336 -29.02 49.65 -12.84
N ASN A 337 -29.70 48.56 -12.48
CA ASN A 337 -31.16 48.48 -12.46
C ASN A 337 -31.81 49.14 -11.23
N LEU A 338 -31.03 49.49 -10.21
CA LEU A 338 -31.51 50.28 -9.07
C LEU A 338 -31.44 51.79 -9.40
N ASP A 339 -30.47 52.21 -10.21
CA ASP A 339 -30.31 53.61 -10.64
C ASP A 339 -31.33 54.05 -11.71
N SER A 340 -32.05 53.12 -12.34
CA SER A 340 -33.09 53.41 -13.35
C SER A 340 -34.48 53.71 -12.76
N TYR A 341 -34.65 53.64 -11.44
CA TYR A 341 -35.85 54.15 -10.76
C TYR A 341 -35.69 55.63 -10.41
N SER A 342 -35.85 56.50 -11.40
CA SER A 342 -36.15 57.92 -11.15
C SER A 342 -37.65 58.05 -10.86
N PRO A 343 -38.07 58.50 -9.66
CA PRO A 343 -39.48 58.75 -9.42
C PRO A 343 -39.89 60.00 -10.21
N SER A 344 -40.71 59.80 -11.24
CA SER A 344 -41.40 60.86 -11.96
C SER A 344 -42.24 61.67 -10.96
N ARG A 345 -41.75 62.86 -10.60
CA ARG A 345 -42.54 63.88 -9.91
C ARG A 345 -43.66 64.34 -10.85
N THR A 346 -44.90 64.06 -10.49
CA THR A 346 -46.07 64.77 -11.00
C THR A 346 -46.45 65.84 -9.98
N ILE A 347 -46.52 67.11 -10.41
CA ILE A 347 -47.16 68.22 -9.70
C ILE A 347 -48.48 68.48 -10.40
#